data_AF-A0AA96S8N1-F1
#
_entry.id   AF-A0AA96S8N1-F1
#
_cell.length_a   1.000
_cell.length_b   1.000
_cell.length_c   1.000
_cell.angle_alpha   90.00
_cell.angle_beta   90.00
_cell.angle_gamma   90.00
#
_symmetry.space_group_name_H-M   'P 1'
#
loop_
_entity.id
_entity.type
_entity.pdbx_description
1 polymer ?
#
loop_
_entity_poly.entity_id
_entity_poly.type
_entity_poly.pdbx_seq_one_letter_code
_entity_poly.pdbx_strand_id
1 'polypeptide(L)'
;MGKPKIWTEEEDQFLKENLCKMTLETIGQCLGGRSKESVNKRVMRLKLRTGETRQRKPWCAEEDSFLIKNLNNMKNVEIAEQLGRPVNSVSTRLKVLKLQRENPLRRWTAEEDDYMIERYGKQPISFIAKKLKRTTGAVEGRLNRLGIYGGRSNNGDLTTYHLAEALKVDIHTVYNWIQKYGMPCYQATVKTRVFTMIEVREFWKWAEENKEPINWCRVSKNTLVPEPEWVQQQRHYDFIHRPQKENHSWTAEEDAKIWHMYYSQRYTQKQIGEIMGRSARSIQSRLDRLRRTKKAS
;
A
#
# COMPACT_ATOMS: atom_id res chain seq x y z
N MET A 1 -0.61 26.94 61.87
CA MET A 1 -0.75 25.77 60.97
C MET A 1 -1.74 24.80 61.60
N GLY A 2 -2.80 24.41 60.88
CA GLY A 2 -3.82 23.49 61.41
C GLY A 2 -3.27 22.06 61.55
N LYS A 3 -3.69 21.35 62.60
CA LYS A 3 -3.31 19.95 62.84
C LYS A 3 -3.66 19.09 61.60
N PRO A 4 -2.79 18.16 61.16
CA PRO A 4 -3.08 17.30 60.03
C PRO A 4 -4.31 16.42 60.35
N LYS A 5 -5.31 16.46 59.47
CA LYS A 5 -6.53 15.65 59.60
C LYS A 5 -6.14 14.17 59.51
N ILE A 6 -6.40 13.43 60.59
CA ILE A 6 -6.08 12.00 60.70
C ILE A 6 -7.07 11.22 59.81
N TRP A 7 -6.61 10.12 59.22
CA TRP A 7 -7.45 9.21 58.45
C TRP A 7 -8.15 8.23 59.39
N THR A 8 -9.46 8.09 59.27
CA THR A 8 -10.25 7.13 60.07
C THR A 8 -10.46 5.81 59.32
N GLU A 9 -10.89 4.77 60.04
CA GLU A 9 -11.18 3.47 59.43
C GLU A 9 -12.36 3.54 58.46
N GLU A 10 -13.36 4.37 58.74
CA GLU A 10 -14.51 4.60 57.86
C GLU A 10 -14.08 5.26 56.55
N GLU A 11 -13.13 6.20 56.62
CA GLU A 11 -12.58 6.87 55.44
C GLU A 11 -11.73 5.91 54.61
N ASP A 12 -10.97 5.01 55.24
CA ASP A 12 -10.23 3.96 54.55
C ASP A 12 -11.17 2.96 53.86
N GLN A 13 -12.27 2.61 54.52
CA GLN A 13 -13.30 1.75 53.94
C GLN A 13 -13.97 2.43 52.74
N PHE A 14 -14.30 3.72 52.87
CA PHE A 14 -14.83 4.52 51.77
C PHE A 14 -13.87 4.55 50.57
N LEU A 15 -12.55 4.66 50.81
CA LEU A 15 -11.54 4.56 49.74
C LEU A 15 -11.61 3.21 49.02
N LYS A 16 -11.63 2.10 49.76
CA LYS A 16 -11.67 0.74 49.17
C LYS A 16 -12.88 0.56 48.25
N GLU A 17 -14.03 1.09 48.63
CA GLU A 17 -15.30 0.91 47.90
C GLU A 17 -15.49 1.86 46.72
N ASN A 18 -14.88 3.05 46.77
CA ASN A 18 -15.18 4.14 45.82
C ASN A 18 -14.04 4.44 44.85
N LEU A 19 -12.84 3.87 45.04
CA LEU A 19 -11.70 4.07 44.15
C LEU A 19 -11.99 3.69 42.70
N CYS A 20 -12.86 2.71 42.47
CA CYS A 20 -13.27 2.24 41.16
C CYS A 20 -14.58 2.89 40.65
N LYS A 21 -15.23 3.75 41.43
CA LYS A 21 -16.50 4.40 41.07
C LYS A 21 -16.29 5.85 40.64
N MET A 22 -15.40 6.55 41.32
CA MET A 22 -15.19 7.99 41.16
C MET A 22 -13.71 8.38 41.14
N THR A 23 -13.41 9.63 40.79
CA THR A 23 -12.03 10.12 40.72
C THR A 23 -11.47 10.41 42.11
N LEU A 24 -10.13 10.45 42.25
CA LEU A 24 -9.48 10.82 43.52
C LEU A 24 -9.86 12.22 44.00
N GLU A 25 -10.21 13.11 43.07
CA GLU A 25 -10.66 14.46 43.36
C GLU A 25 -12.07 14.46 43.95
N THR A 26 -13.00 13.74 43.32
CA THR A 26 -14.37 13.55 43.84
C THR A 26 -14.36 12.88 45.22
N ILE A 27 -13.51 11.86 45.41
CA ILE A 27 -13.30 11.22 46.72
C ILE A 27 -12.83 12.24 47.75
N GLY A 28 -11.89 13.11 47.38
CA GLY A 28 -11.39 14.16 48.27
C GLY A 28 -12.49 15.12 48.73
N GLN A 29 -13.38 15.52 47.81
CA GLN A 29 -14.55 16.34 48.11
C GLN A 29 -15.51 15.63 49.08
N CYS A 30 -15.84 14.35 48.82
CA CYS A 30 -16.71 13.54 49.69
C CYS A 30 -16.14 13.36 51.10
N LEU A 31 -14.80 13.27 51.23
CA LEU A 31 -14.11 13.11 52.50
C LEU A 31 -13.81 14.45 53.19
N GLY A 32 -14.72 15.43 53.06
CA GLY A 32 -14.63 16.73 53.72
C GLY A 32 -13.51 17.61 53.18
N GLY A 33 -13.42 17.72 51.84
CA GLY A 33 -12.56 18.68 51.14
C GLY A 33 -11.06 18.33 51.14
N ARG A 34 -10.69 17.06 51.28
CA ARG A 34 -9.30 16.62 51.18
C ARG A 34 -8.78 16.83 49.75
N SER A 35 -7.52 17.24 49.62
CA SER A 35 -6.88 17.35 48.30
C SER A 35 -6.69 15.97 47.64
N LYS A 36 -6.72 15.94 46.31
CA LYS A 36 -6.41 14.77 45.49
C LYS A 36 -5.07 14.12 45.89
N GLU A 37 -4.05 14.91 46.16
CA GLU A 37 -2.73 14.45 46.59
C GLU A 37 -2.76 13.76 47.96
N SER A 38 -3.60 14.25 48.89
CA SER A 38 -3.78 13.63 50.21
C SER A 38 -4.44 12.25 50.08
N VAL A 39 -5.51 12.17 49.28
CA VAL A 39 -6.19 10.91 48.95
C VAL A 39 -5.21 9.93 48.30
N ASN A 40 -4.45 10.38 47.29
CA ASN A 40 -3.48 9.53 46.60
C ASN A 40 -2.40 8.97 47.55
N LYS A 41 -1.87 9.79 48.48
CA LYS A 41 -0.90 9.34 49.48
C LYS A 41 -1.49 8.25 50.38
N ARG A 42 -2.76 8.37 50.80
CA ARG A 42 -3.42 7.33 51.62
C ARG A 42 -3.62 6.04 50.83
N VAL A 43 -4.10 6.14 49.60
CA VAL A 43 -4.30 5.00 48.68
C VAL A 43 -3.00 4.22 48.46
N MET A 44 -1.87 4.92 48.31
CA MET A 44 -0.54 4.27 48.19
C MET A 44 -0.11 3.56 49.48
N ARG A 45 -0.35 4.17 50.66
CA ARG A 45 -0.03 3.55 51.96
C ARG A 45 -0.86 2.28 52.21
N LEU A 46 -2.13 2.30 51.82
CA LEU A 46 -3.02 1.14 51.89
C LEU A 46 -2.77 0.11 50.78
N LYS A 47 -1.81 0.35 49.88
CA LYS A 47 -1.47 -0.51 48.74
C LYS A 47 -2.67 -0.83 47.83
N LEU A 48 -3.63 0.10 47.73
CA LEU A 48 -4.84 -0.06 46.91
C LEU A 48 -4.59 0.22 45.41
N ARG A 49 -3.36 0.59 45.02
CA ARG A 49 -2.92 0.78 43.63
C ARG A 49 -1.50 0.26 43.43
N THR A 50 -1.26 -0.33 42.27
CA THR A 50 0.07 -0.69 41.77
C THR A 50 0.77 0.50 41.09
N GLY A 51 2.10 0.45 40.93
CA GLY A 51 2.86 1.51 40.26
C GLY A 51 2.35 1.87 38.86
N GLU A 52 1.80 0.87 38.14
CA GLU A 52 1.21 1.00 36.81
C GLU A 52 -0.17 1.69 36.80
N THR A 53 -0.91 1.64 37.92
CA THR A 53 -2.27 2.21 38.04
C THR A 53 -2.29 3.56 38.80
N ARG A 54 -1.10 4.06 39.18
CA ARG A 54 -0.92 5.20 40.09
C ARG A 54 -1.66 6.47 39.67
N GLN A 55 -1.88 6.69 38.37
CA GLN A 55 -2.53 7.90 37.85
C GLN A 55 -3.95 7.69 37.28
N ARG A 56 -4.49 6.46 37.21
CA ARG A 56 -5.75 6.17 36.52
C ARG A 56 -6.79 5.53 37.44
N LYS A 57 -8.09 5.75 37.16
CA LYS A 57 -9.20 5.08 37.85
C LYS A 57 -9.05 3.56 37.68
N PRO A 58 -8.87 2.76 38.75
CA PRO A 58 -8.78 1.30 38.65
C PRO A 58 -10.07 0.71 38.07
N TRP A 59 -9.96 -0.44 37.41
CA TRP A 59 -11.10 -1.19 36.89
C TRP A 59 -11.77 -1.98 38.02
N CYS A 60 -13.09 -2.01 38.07
CA CYS A 60 -13.83 -2.90 38.99
C CYS A 60 -14.38 -4.15 38.32
N ALA A 61 -14.82 -5.08 39.17
CA ALA A 61 -15.44 -6.33 38.74
C ALA A 61 -16.73 -6.08 37.95
N GLU A 62 -17.49 -5.02 38.26
CA GLU A 62 -18.71 -4.66 37.52
C GLU A 62 -18.38 -4.16 36.12
N GLU A 63 -17.35 -3.33 35.97
CA GLU A 63 -16.87 -2.87 34.67
C GLU A 63 -16.29 -4.03 33.85
N ASP A 64 -15.54 -4.95 34.46
CA ASP A 64 -15.04 -6.15 33.80
C ASP A 64 -16.19 -7.07 33.35
N SER A 65 -17.20 -7.25 34.21
CA SER A 65 -18.41 -8.02 33.87
C SER A 65 -19.18 -7.37 32.72
N PHE A 66 -19.23 -6.04 32.71
CA PHE A 66 -19.82 -5.28 31.61
C PHE A 66 -19.05 -5.49 30.30
N LEU A 67 -17.71 -5.50 30.33
CA LEU A 67 -16.89 -5.84 29.16
C LEU A 67 -17.22 -7.23 28.65
N ILE A 68 -17.22 -8.25 29.53
CA ILE A 68 -17.48 -9.65 29.16
C ILE A 68 -18.85 -9.79 28.46
N LYS A 69 -19.89 -9.18 29.02
CA LYS A 69 -21.27 -9.30 28.51
C LYS A 69 -21.48 -8.56 27.18
N ASN A 70 -20.81 -7.43 26.97
CA ASN A 70 -21.12 -6.52 25.86
C ASN A 70 -20.05 -6.52 24.75
N LEU A 71 -18.93 -7.22 24.91
CA LEU A 71 -17.81 -7.20 23.96
C LEU A 71 -18.21 -7.58 22.53
N ASN A 72 -19.12 -8.54 22.37
CA ASN A 72 -19.58 -9.01 21.05
C ASN A 72 -20.71 -8.14 20.45
N ASN A 73 -21.40 -7.35 21.29
CA ASN A 73 -22.60 -6.59 20.88
C ASN A 73 -22.32 -5.10 20.65
N MET A 74 -21.25 -4.56 21.25
CA MET A 74 -20.92 -3.14 21.19
C MET A 74 -19.51 -2.92 20.63
N LYS A 75 -19.24 -1.79 19.99
CA LYS A 75 -17.89 -1.34 19.62
C LYS A 75 -17.14 -0.81 20.84
N ASN A 76 -15.81 -0.83 20.81
CA ASN A 76 -15.00 -0.30 21.92
C ASN A 76 -15.29 1.19 22.20
N VAL A 77 -15.75 1.95 21.20
CA VAL A 77 -16.17 3.36 21.36
C VAL A 77 -17.44 3.46 22.20
N GLU A 78 -18.44 2.63 21.91
CA GLU A 78 -19.73 2.63 22.62
C GLU A 78 -19.54 2.12 24.07
N ILE A 79 -18.70 1.10 24.26
CA ILE A 79 -18.31 0.61 25.60
C ILE A 79 -17.58 1.71 26.38
N ALA A 80 -16.68 2.45 25.74
CA ALA A 80 -15.93 3.52 26.36
C ALA A 80 -16.84 4.66 26.83
N GLU A 81 -17.81 5.05 26.00
CA GLU A 81 -18.82 6.07 26.33
C GLU A 81 -19.67 5.64 27.53
N GLN A 82 -20.18 4.42 27.53
CA GLN A 82 -21.03 3.92 28.62
C GLN A 82 -20.30 3.75 29.95
N LEU A 83 -19.00 3.43 29.92
CA LEU A 83 -18.16 3.32 31.11
C LEU A 83 -17.52 4.65 31.54
N GLY A 84 -17.67 5.72 30.75
CA GLY A 84 -16.99 6.99 30.99
C GLY A 84 -15.46 6.86 30.98
N ARG A 85 -14.91 5.98 30.11
CA ARG A 85 -13.47 5.69 30.03
C ARG A 85 -12.92 5.99 28.63
N PRO A 86 -11.63 6.34 28.50
CA PRO A 86 -11.01 6.47 27.18
C PRO A 86 -10.99 5.14 26.41
N VAL A 87 -11.23 5.17 25.10
CA VAL A 87 -11.23 3.98 24.21
C VAL A 87 -9.94 3.15 24.35
N ASN A 88 -8.78 3.82 24.45
CA ASN A 88 -7.49 3.15 24.65
C ASN A 88 -7.41 2.41 26.01
N SER A 89 -8.10 2.89 27.05
CA SER A 89 -8.18 2.20 28.34
C SER A 89 -8.99 0.91 28.22
N VAL A 90 -10.11 0.93 27.50
CA VAL A 90 -10.92 -0.26 27.22
C VAL A 90 -10.09 -1.29 26.47
N SER A 91 -9.42 -0.89 25.38
CA SER A 91 -8.56 -1.77 24.59
C SER A 91 -7.42 -2.38 25.41
N THR A 92 -6.83 -1.62 26.34
CA THR A 92 -5.78 -2.13 27.24
C THR A 92 -6.36 -3.13 28.24
N ARG A 93 -7.53 -2.86 28.81
CA ARG A 93 -8.17 -3.78 29.77
C ARG A 93 -8.56 -5.10 29.12
N LEU A 94 -9.11 -5.07 27.90
CA LEU A 94 -9.43 -6.28 27.15
C LEU A 94 -8.21 -7.20 26.97
N LYS A 95 -7.01 -6.62 26.73
CA LYS A 95 -5.75 -7.38 26.66
C LYS A 95 -5.37 -8.00 28.02
N VAL A 96 -5.52 -7.25 29.11
CA VAL A 96 -5.24 -7.74 30.48
C VAL A 96 -6.18 -8.89 30.85
N LEU A 97 -7.47 -8.77 30.50
CA LEU A 97 -8.47 -9.81 30.73
C LEU A 97 -8.41 -10.95 29.70
N LYS A 98 -7.51 -10.86 28.71
CA LYS A 98 -7.40 -11.82 27.58
C LYS A 98 -8.73 -12.05 26.84
N LEU A 99 -9.60 -11.05 26.82
CA LEU A 99 -10.89 -11.13 26.13
C LEU A 99 -10.70 -10.86 24.65
N GLN A 100 -11.27 -11.75 23.82
CA GLN A 100 -11.31 -11.61 22.37
C GLN A 100 -12.76 -11.63 21.91
N ARG A 101 -13.06 -10.88 20.84
CA ARG A 101 -14.37 -10.97 20.18
C ARG A 101 -14.46 -12.33 19.48
N GLU A 102 -15.65 -12.93 19.50
CA GLU A 102 -15.89 -14.23 18.85
C GLU A 102 -15.68 -14.16 17.33
N ASN A 103 -15.96 -13.01 16.72
CA ASN A 103 -15.70 -12.76 15.30
C ASN A 103 -14.83 -11.50 15.12
N PRO A 104 -13.50 -11.60 15.35
CA PRO A 104 -12.60 -10.45 15.25
C PRO A 104 -12.38 -10.01 13.79
N LEU A 105 -12.69 -10.87 12.81
CA LEU A 105 -12.43 -10.66 11.40
C LEU A 105 -13.67 -10.99 10.58
N ARG A 106 -14.43 -9.97 10.20
CA ARG A 106 -15.44 -10.10 9.13
C ARG A 106 -14.71 -10.58 7.87
N ARG A 107 -14.92 -11.84 7.48
CA ARG A 107 -14.34 -12.42 6.26
C ARG A 107 -14.83 -11.65 5.03
N TRP A 108 -13.98 -11.59 4.01
CA TRP A 108 -14.36 -11.02 2.72
C TRP A 108 -15.25 -12.03 1.99
N THR A 109 -16.37 -11.55 1.44
CA THR A 109 -17.22 -12.37 0.56
C THR A 109 -16.87 -12.14 -0.90
N ALA A 110 -17.27 -13.07 -1.77
CA ALA A 110 -17.04 -12.93 -3.21
C ALA A 110 -17.72 -11.68 -3.77
N GLU A 111 -18.93 -11.36 -3.29
CA GLU A 111 -19.69 -10.18 -3.71
C GLU A 111 -19.00 -8.88 -3.29
N GLU A 112 -18.34 -8.87 -2.12
CA GLU A 112 -17.53 -7.72 -1.71
C GLU A 112 -16.30 -7.55 -2.61
N ASP A 113 -15.64 -8.65 -2.98
CA ASP A 113 -14.50 -8.64 -3.90
C ASP A 113 -14.92 -8.16 -5.30
N ASP A 114 -16.01 -8.70 -5.85
CA ASP A 114 -16.56 -8.30 -7.16
C ASP A 114 -16.95 -6.82 -7.17
N TYR A 115 -17.64 -6.36 -6.11
CA TYR A 115 -18.01 -4.95 -5.98
C TYR A 115 -16.76 -4.04 -5.91
N MET A 116 -15.73 -4.45 -5.17
CA MET A 116 -14.47 -3.70 -5.12
C MET A 116 -13.80 -3.66 -6.50
N ILE A 117 -13.69 -4.79 -7.18
CA ILE A 117 -13.08 -4.90 -8.51
C ILE A 117 -13.82 -4.01 -9.51
N GLU A 118 -15.14 -4.04 -9.53
CA GLU A 118 -15.96 -3.30 -10.49
C GLU A 118 -15.88 -1.78 -10.30
N ARG A 119 -15.71 -1.33 -9.05
CA ARG A 119 -15.71 0.08 -8.64
C ARG A 119 -14.31 0.68 -8.49
N TYR A 120 -13.29 -0.15 -8.32
CA TYR A 120 -11.91 0.30 -8.21
C TYR A 120 -11.48 1.06 -9.47
N GLY A 121 -10.95 2.28 -9.30
CA GLY A 121 -10.63 3.21 -10.39
C GLY A 121 -11.81 4.02 -10.94
N LYS A 122 -13.06 3.69 -10.58
CA LYS A 122 -14.26 4.51 -10.91
C LYS A 122 -14.71 5.37 -9.74
N GLN A 123 -14.41 4.96 -8.51
CA GLN A 123 -14.80 5.67 -7.29
C GLN A 123 -13.63 5.76 -6.31
N PRO A 124 -13.55 6.82 -5.48
CA PRO A 124 -12.54 6.91 -4.44
C PRO A 124 -12.61 5.72 -3.48
N ILE A 125 -11.45 5.23 -3.02
CA ILE A 125 -11.37 4.12 -2.05
C ILE A 125 -12.17 4.41 -0.78
N SER A 126 -12.21 5.67 -0.33
CA SER A 126 -13.02 6.11 0.80
C SER A 126 -14.53 5.88 0.60
N PHE A 127 -15.03 6.03 -0.63
CA PHE A 127 -16.41 5.78 -0.98
C PHE A 127 -16.73 4.27 -0.97
N ILE A 128 -15.87 3.48 -1.60
CA ILE A 128 -15.97 2.01 -1.63
C ILE A 128 -15.96 1.45 -0.20
N ALA A 129 -15.01 1.91 0.63
CA ALA A 129 -14.90 1.54 2.03
C ALA A 129 -16.17 1.87 2.83
N LYS A 130 -16.74 3.06 2.63
CA LYS A 130 -17.99 3.47 3.27
C LYS A 130 -19.15 2.57 2.87
N LYS A 131 -19.30 2.23 1.58
CA LYS A 131 -20.36 1.33 1.10
C LYS A 131 -20.24 -0.08 1.67
N LEU A 132 -19.02 -0.60 1.74
CA LEU A 132 -18.72 -1.93 2.30
C LEU A 132 -18.74 -1.95 3.83
N LYS A 133 -18.87 -0.79 4.48
CA LYS A 133 -18.78 -0.63 5.95
C LYS A 133 -17.45 -1.20 6.49
N ARG A 134 -16.34 -0.91 5.79
CA ARG A 134 -14.98 -1.29 6.16
C ARG A 134 -14.08 -0.05 6.19
N THR A 135 -12.88 -0.18 6.76
CA THR A 135 -11.88 0.90 6.72
C THR A 135 -11.18 0.94 5.35
N THR A 136 -10.65 2.10 4.97
CA THR A 136 -9.88 2.26 3.72
C THR A 136 -8.70 1.30 3.67
N GLY A 137 -7.93 1.20 4.76
CA GLY A 137 -6.80 0.26 4.86
C GLY A 137 -7.19 -1.22 4.75
N ALA A 138 -8.42 -1.59 5.17
CA ALA A 138 -8.89 -2.96 4.96
C ALA A 138 -9.18 -3.25 3.48
N VAL A 139 -9.83 -2.31 2.78
CA VAL A 139 -10.09 -2.38 1.34
C VAL A 139 -8.79 -2.43 0.56
N GLU A 140 -7.85 -1.52 0.85
CA GLU A 140 -6.52 -1.50 0.24
C GLU A 140 -5.76 -2.81 0.47
N GLY A 141 -5.76 -3.31 1.71
CA GLY A 141 -5.11 -4.58 2.04
C GLY A 141 -5.74 -5.80 1.37
N ARG A 142 -7.05 -5.76 1.08
CA ARG A 142 -7.73 -6.81 0.32
C ARG A 142 -7.44 -6.73 -1.17
N LEU A 143 -7.49 -5.54 -1.76
CA LEU A 143 -7.12 -5.29 -3.16
C LEU A 143 -5.68 -5.73 -3.44
N ASN A 144 -4.73 -5.47 -2.52
CA ASN A 144 -3.36 -5.98 -2.60
C ASN A 144 -3.32 -7.52 -2.66
N ARG A 145 -4.06 -8.21 -1.80
CA ARG A 145 -4.12 -9.69 -1.79
C ARG A 145 -4.79 -10.30 -3.02
N LEU A 146 -5.69 -9.55 -3.65
CA LEU A 146 -6.31 -9.91 -4.92
C LEU A 146 -5.41 -9.56 -6.14
N GLY A 147 -4.22 -8.98 -5.92
CA GLY A 147 -3.30 -8.60 -6.99
C GLY A 147 -3.74 -7.37 -7.79
N ILE A 148 -4.68 -6.58 -7.27
CA ILE A 148 -5.29 -5.44 -7.96
C ILE A 148 -4.51 -4.14 -7.70
N TYR A 149 -3.65 -4.11 -6.68
CA TYR A 149 -3.00 -2.90 -6.20
C TYR A 149 -1.49 -2.87 -6.52
N GLY A 150 -1.10 -1.80 -7.21
CA GLY A 150 0.24 -1.50 -7.68
C GLY A 150 0.19 -0.23 -8.54
N GLY A 151 0.29 0.94 -7.90
CA GLY A 151 0.65 2.17 -8.62
C GLY A 151 -0.39 2.96 -9.37
N ARG A 152 -1.68 2.72 -9.11
CA ARG A 152 -2.74 3.57 -9.66
C ARG A 152 -3.14 4.61 -8.61
N SER A 153 -3.08 5.89 -8.99
CA SER A 153 -3.71 6.98 -8.24
C SER A 153 -5.21 6.68 -8.06
N ASN A 154 -5.86 7.35 -7.12
CA ASN A 154 -7.29 7.22 -6.82
C ASN A 154 -8.22 7.35 -8.05
N ASN A 155 -7.70 7.83 -9.18
CA ASN A 155 -8.41 8.04 -10.45
C ASN A 155 -8.10 7.00 -11.54
N GLY A 156 -7.25 6.00 -11.28
CA GLY A 156 -6.80 5.03 -12.29
C GLY A 156 -5.55 5.45 -13.08
N ASP A 157 -4.99 6.62 -12.80
CA ASP A 157 -3.77 7.13 -13.44
C ASP A 157 -2.52 6.42 -12.94
N LEU A 158 -1.58 6.19 -13.85
CA LEU A 158 -0.31 5.50 -13.58
C LEU A 158 0.79 6.51 -13.29
N THR A 159 1.75 6.13 -12.44
CA THR A 159 3.04 6.83 -12.44
C THR A 159 3.90 6.37 -13.62
N THR A 160 4.92 7.15 -13.98
CA THR A 160 5.92 6.76 -15.01
C THR A 160 6.56 5.40 -14.73
N TYR A 161 6.84 5.09 -13.45
CA TYR A 161 7.38 3.79 -13.04
C TYR A 161 6.43 2.63 -13.37
N HIS A 162 5.15 2.76 -13.03
CA HIS A 162 4.19 1.67 -13.26
C HIS A 162 3.87 1.50 -14.74
N LEU A 163 3.90 2.58 -15.54
CA LEU A 163 3.84 2.45 -16.99
C LEU A 163 5.06 1.68 -17.53
N ALA A 164 6.27 2.00 -17.05
CA ALA A 164 7.49 1.32 -17.47
C ALA A 164 7.46 -0.18 -17.13
N GLU A 165 7.04 -0.51 -15.90
CA GLU A 165 6.86 -1.88 -15.44
C GLU A 165 5.83 -2.65 -16.29
N ALA A 166 4.67 -2.04 -16.53
CA ALA A 166 3.61 -2.60 -17.37
C ALA A 166 4.11 -2.91 -18.80
N LEU A 167 4.87 -1.99 -19.39
CA LEU A 167 5.37 -2.15 -20.76
C LEU A 167 6.68 -2.93 -20.85
N LYS A 168 7.25 -3.34 -19.71
CA LYS A 168 8.56 -4.01 -19.60
C LYS A 168 9.67 -3.22 -20.31
N VAL A 169 9.67 -1.91 -20.11
CA VAL A 169 10.68 -0.97 -20.63
C VAL A 169 11.42 -0.27 -19.49
N ASP A 170 12.57 0.32 -19.81
CA ASP A 170 13.28 1.15 -18.84
C ASP A 170 12.52 2.47 -18.58
N ILE A 171 12.59 2.98 -17.35
CA ILE A 171 11.91 4.22 -16.97
C ILE A 171 12.37 5.43 -17.79
N HIS A 172 13.63 5.47 -18.22
CA HIS A 172 14.15 6.54 -19.08
C HIS A 172 13.55 6.47 -20.49
N THR A 173 13.14 5.28 -20.96
CA THR A 173 12.39 5.14 -22.21
C THR A 173 11.05 5.89 -22.12
N VAL A 174 10.34 5.76 -20.99
CA VAL A 174 9.09 6.50 -20.76
C VAL A 174 9.34 8.00 -20.70
N TYR A 175 10.39 8.46 -20.02
CA TYR A 175 10.76 9.88 -20.03
C TYR A 175 11.11 10.38 -21.44
N ASN A 176 11.80 9.57 -22.25
CA ASN A 176 12.07 9.92 -23.65
C ASN A 176 10.79 10.06 -24.47
N TRP A 177 9.77 9.22 -24.25
CA TRP A 177 8.47 9.35 -24.90
C TRP A 177 7.77 10.66 -24.52
N ILE A 178 7.82 11.05 -23.24
CA ILE A 178 7.27 12.32 -22.79
C ILE A 178 7.98 13.50 -23.47
N GLN A 179 9.32 13.49 -23.47
CA GLN A 179 10.11 14.65 -23.92
C GLN A 179 10.23 14.77 -25.45
N LYS A 180 10.37 13.65 -26.16
CA LYS A 180 10.64 13.64 -27.62
C LYS A 180 9.41 13.35 -28.47
N TYR A 181 8.48 12.57 -27.92
CA TYR A 181 7.29 12.10 -28.64
C TYR A 181 6.00 12.70 -28.09
N GLY A 182 6.08 13.63 -27.12
CA GLY A 182 4.93 14.36 -26.59
C GLY A 182 3.90 13.49 -25.86
N MET A 183 4.33 12.38 -25.23
CA MET A 183 3.41 11.50 -24.52
C MET A 183 2.65 12.27 -23.40
N PRO A 184 1.31 12.20 -23.37
CA PRO A 184 0.50 12.93 -22.38
C PRO A 184 0.84 12.56 -20.94
N CYS A 185 1.09 13.57 -20.12
CA CYS A 185 1.28 13.42 -18.68
C CYS A 185 0.89 14.71 -17.94
N TYR A 186 0.67 14.59 -16.64
CA TYR A 186 0.42 15.74 -15.76
C TYR A 186 1.18 15.57 -14.44
N GLN A 187 1.39 16.68 -13.72
CA GLN A 187 2.08 16.65 -12.43
C GLN A 187 1.06 16.59 -11.29
N ALA A 188 1.22 15.64 -10.37
CA ALA A 188 0.37 15.49 -9.19
C ALA A 188 1.20 15.54 -7.90
N THR A 189 0.78 16.38 -6.96
CA THR A 189 1.41 16.46 -5.64
C THR A 189 0.70 15.53 -4.67
N VAL A 190 1.42 14.53 -4.16
CA VAL A 190 0.92 13.61 -3.12
C VAL A 190 1.73 13.84 -1.85
N LYS A 191 1.07 14.37 -0.82
CA LYS A 191 1.70 14.83 0.43
C LYS A 191 2.74 15.92 0.15
N THR A 192 4.03 15.58 0.18
CA THR A 192 5.17 16.50 0.01
C THR A 192 5.95 16.26 -1.28
N ARG A 193 5.57 15.27 -2.09
CA ARG A 193 6.30 14.89 -3.32
C ARG A 193 5.44 15.14 -4.56
N VAL A 194 6.10 15.54 -5.64
CA VAL A 194 5.51 15.72 -6.96
C VAL A 194 5.80 14.47 -7.80
N PHE A 195 4.78 13.94 -8.45
CA PHE A 195 4.86 12.77 -9.32
C PHE A 195 4.37 13.12 -10.73
N THR A 196 5.04 12.56 -11.75
CA THR A 196 4.53 12.55 -13.12
C THR A 196 3.51 11.42 -13.28
N MET A 197 2.27 11.81 -13.55
CA MET A 197 1.11 10.95 -13.69
C MET A 197 0.68 10.85 -15.15
N ILE A 198 0.14 9.69 -15.52
CA ILE A 198 -0.26 9.33 -16.88
C ILE A 198 -1.65 8.74 -16.83
N GLU A 199 -2.60 9.39 -17.50
CA GLU A 199 -3.95 8.85 -17.67
C GLU A 199 -3.91 7.73 -18.73
N VAL A 200 -4.41 6.54 -18.36
CA VAL A 200 -4.34 5.34 -19.21
C VAL A 200 -5.05 5.55 -20.56
N ARG A 201 -6.16 6.29 -20.57
CA ARG A 201 -6.94 6.56 -21.79
C ARG A 201 -6.18 7.46 -22.77
N GLU A 202 -5.56 8.52 -22.26
CA GLU A 202 -4.75 9.42 -23.07
C GLU A 202 -3.45 8.74 -23.55
N PHE A 203 -2.86 7.88 -22.71
CA PHE A 203 -1.76 7.02 -23.14
C PHE A 203 -2.15 6.15 -24.34
N TRP A 204 -3.33 5.53 -24.32
CA TRP A 204 -3.75 4.66 -25.42
C TRP A 204 -3.95 5.40 -26.74
N LYS A 205 -4.53 6.61 -26.71
CA LYS A 205 -4.66 7.46 -27.90
C LYS A 205 -3.28 7.79 -28.48
N TRP A 206 -2.36 8.23 -27.63
CA TRP A 206 -0.99 8.50 -28.04
C TRP A 206 -0.27 7.27 -28.60
N ALA A 207 -0.45 6.11 -27.96
CA ALA A 207 0.20 4.86 -28.36
C ALA A 207 -0.32 4.32 -29.70
N GLU A 208 -1.59 4.62 -30.05
CA GLU A 208 -2.17 4.25 -31.34
C GLU A 208 -1.54 5.01 -32.51
N GLU A 209 -1.21 6.28 -32.27
CA GLU A 209 -0.48 7.15 -33.21
C GLU A 209 1.02 6.85 -33.22
N ASN A 210 1.56 6.35 -32.10
CA ASN A 210 2.99 6.10 -31.89
C ASN A 210 3.26 4.61 -31.60
N LYS A 211 2.96 3.73 -32.57
CA LYS A 211 3.07 2.27 -32.40
C LYS A 211 4.51 1.75 -32.37
N GLU A 212 5.42 2.34 -33.18
CA GLU A 212 6.79 1.84 -33.36
C GLU A 212 7.68 1.83 -32.10
N PRO A 213 7.65 2.85 -31.22
CA PRO A 213 8.55 2.92 -30.07
C PRO A 213 8.31 1.81 -29.04
N ILE A 214 7.13 1.19 -29.05
CA ILE A 214 6.72 0.18 -28.07
C ILE A 214 6.85 -1.21 -28.70
N ASN A 215 7.44 -2.14 -27.96
CA ASN A 215 7.44 -3.55 -28.35
C ASN A 215 6.19 -4.24 -27.81
N TRP A 216 5.13 -4.31 -28.60
CA TRP A 216 3.84 -4.81 -28.16
C TRP A 216 3.86 -6.31 -27.86
N CYS A 217 4.74 -7.09 -28.50
CA CYS A 217 4.84 -8.53 -28.22
C CYS A 217 5.30 -8.85 -26.79
N ARG A 218 6.00 -7.92 -26.12
CA ARG A 218 6.45 -8.07 -24.72
C ARG A 218 5.37 -7.71 -23.70
N VAL A 219 4.40 -6.89 -24.10
CA VAL A 219 3.34 -6.37 -23.24
C VAL A 219 2.25 -7.43 -23.10
N SER A 220 2.01 -7.89 -21.87
CA SER A 220 1.02 -8.92 -21.61
C SER A 220 -0.41 -8.40 -21.78
N LYS A 221 -1.36 -9.28 -22.10
CA LYS A 221 -2.77 -8.91 -22.26
C LYS A 221 -3.34 -8.36 -20.94
N ASN A 222 -4.17 -7.33 -21.03
CA ASN A 222 -4.83 -6.64 -19.92
C ASN A 222 -3.86 -5.99 -18.93
N THR A 223 -2.63 -5.68 -19.33
CA THR A 223 -1.68 -4.99 -18.45
C THR A 223 -2.17 -3.58 -18.11
N LEU A 224 -2.70 -2.86 -19.11
CA LEU A 224 -3.32 -1.55 -18.95
C LEU A 224 -4.78 -1.65 -19.40
N VAL A 225 -5.70 -1.20 -18.53
CA VAL A 225 -7.15 -1.35 -18.74
C VAL A 225 -7.80 0.03 -18.78
N PRO A 226 -8.76 0.30 -19.70
CA PRO A 226 -9.26 -0.61 -20.73
C PRO A 226 -8.24 -0.81 -21.85
N GLU A 227 -8.10 -2.03 -22.37
CA GLU A 227 -7.21 -2.33 -23.50
C GLU A 227 -7.97 -2.13 -24.83
N PRO A 228 -7.49 -1.27 -25.75
CA PRO A 228 -8.07 -1.12 -27.09
C PRO A 228 -7.92 -2.37 -27.96
N GLU A 229 -8.87 -2.61 -28.86
CA GLU A 229 -8.86 -3.77 -29.77
C GLU A 229 -7.64 -3.80 -30.70
N TRP A 230 -7.15 -2.63 -31.13
CA TRP A 230 -5.98 -2.53 -32.01
C TRP A 230 -4.73 -3.13 -31.39
N VAL A 231 -4.62 -3.15 -30.05
CA VAL A 231 -3.43 -3.66 -29.36
C VAL A 231 -3.23 -5.14 -29.65
N GLN A 232 -4.32 -5.92 -29.72
CA GLN A 232 -4.23 -7.34 -30.05
C GLN A 232 -3.65 -7.56 -31.46
N GLN A 233 -4.09 -6.76 -32.43
CA GLN A 233 -3.59 -6.82 -33.80
C GLN A 233 -2.12 -6.42 -33.86
N GLN A 234 -1.74 -5.35 -33.14
CA GLN A 234 -0.37 -4.88 -33.09
C GLN A 234 0.57 -5.89 -32.41
N ARG A 235 0.13 -6.59 -31.36
CA ARG A 235 0.92 -7.68 -30.75
C ARG A 235 1.27 -8.76 -31.75
N HIS A 236 0.29 -9.19 -32.56
CA HIS A 236 0.50 -10.20 -33.58
C HIS A 236 1.43 -9.69 -34.68
N TYR A 237 1.25 -8.45 -35.12
CA TYR A 237 2.13 -7.81 -36.09
C TYR A 237 3.59 -7.75 -35.59
N ASP A 238 3.81 -7.25 -34.37
CA ASP A 238 5.14 -7.16 -33.76
C ASP A 238 5.78 -8.54 -33.57
N PHE A 239 5.00 -9.56 -33.19
CA PHE A 239 5.50 -10.92 -33.05
C PHE A 239 6.09 -11.47 -34.35
N ILE A 240 5.48 -11.14 -35.50
CA ILE A 240 5.92 -11.60 -36.83
C ILE A 240 7.07 -10.74 -37.37
N HIS A 241 6.97 -9.42 -37.27
CA HIS A 241 7.84 -8.50 -38.02
C HIS A 241 9.03 -7.98 -37.21
N ARG A 242 8.99 -8.08 -35.87
CA ARG A 242 10.01 -7.49 -35.00
C ARG A 242 11.13 -8.50 -34.71
N PRO A 243 12.41 -8.08 -34.72
CA PRO A 243 13.52 -8.97 -34.43
C PRO A 243 13.43 -9.55 -33.01
N GLN A 244 13.60 -10.88 -32.90
CA GLN A 244 13.43 -11.59 -31.64
C GLN A 244 14.51 -11.22 -30.60
N LYS A 245 15.74 -10.96 -31.05
CA LYS A 245 16.89 -10.63 -30.16
C LYS A 245 17.20 -9.14 -30.12
N GLU A 246 16.21 -8.30 -29.88
CA GLU A 246 16.45 -6.87 -29.67
C GLU A 246 17.20 -6.58 -28.35
N ASN A 247 18.25 -5.77 -28.45
CA ASN A 247 19.10 -5.32 -27.33
C ASN A 247 19.84 -6.43 -26.55
N HIS A 248 19.89 -7.66 -27.06
CA HIS A 248 20.75 -8.70 -26.47
C HIS A 248 22.23 -8.36 -26.68
N SER A 249 23.04 -8.56 -25.64
CA SER A 249 24.50 -8.49 -25.74
C SER A 249 25.04 -9.45 -26.80
N TRP A 250 26.12 -9.05 -27.45
CA TRP A 250 26.84 -9.87 -28.43
C TRP A 250 27.84 -10.77 -27.73
N THR A 251 27.87 -12.06 -28.10
CA THR A 251 28.90 -13.01 -27.65
C THR A 251 30.03 -13.11 -28.66
N ALA A 252 31.20 -13.60 -28.23
CA ALA A 252 32.34 -13.82 -29.12
C ALA A 252 32.02 -14.83 -30.25
N GLU A 253 31.17 -15.83 -29.97
CA GLU A 253 30.68 -16.78 -30.96
C GLU A 253 29.77 -16.12 -32.00
N GLU A 254 28.83 -15.28 -31.55
CA GLU A 254 27.95 -14.51 -32.45
C GLU A 254 28.79 -13.57 -33.34
N ASP A 255 29.86 -12.97 -32.81
CA ASP A 255 30.79 -12.12 -33.56
C ASP A 255 31.55 -12.89 -34.63
N ALA A 256 32.11 -14.06 -34.28
CA ALA A 256 32.80 -14.92 -35.22
C ALA A 256 31.86 -15.37 -36.35
N LYS A 257 30.61 -15.71 -36.00
CA LYS A 257 29.58 -16.11 -36.96
C LYS A 257 29.20 -14.96 -37.89
N ILE A 258 28.98 -13.74 -37.37
CA ILE A 258 28.72 -12.55 -38.19
C ILE A 258 29.88 -12.28 -39.16
N TRP A 259 31.12 -12.35 -38.66
CA TRP A 259 32.30 -12.11 -39.47
C TRP A 259 32.43 -13.12 -40.62
N HIS A 260 32.24 -14.40 -40.32
CA HIS A 260 32.28 -15.47 -41.32
C HIS A 260 31.17 -15.33 -42.36
N MET A 261 29.92 -15.11 -41.94
CA MET A 261 28.79 -14.95 -42.85
C MET A 261 28.98 -13.76 -43.81
N TYR A 262 29.53 -12.65 -43.33
CA TYR A 262 29.73 -11.45 -44.15
C TYR A 262 30.94 -11.57 -45.09
N TYR A 263 32.11 -11.94 -44.58
CA TYR A 263 33.35 -11.92 -45.37
C TYR A 263 33.60 -13.20 -46.16
N SER A 264 33.30 -14.37 -45.60
CA SER A 264 33.53 -15.67 -46.25
C SER A 264 32.36 -16.07 -47.15
N GLN A 265 31.12 -15.88 -46.67
CA GLN A 265 29.92 -16.35 -47.37
C GLN A 265 29.19 -15.25 -48.15
N ARG A 266 29.68 -14.00 -48.10
CA ARG A 266 29.16 -12.83 -48.85
C ARG A 266 27.67 -12.53 -48.60
N TYR A 267 27.13 -12.92 -47.44
CA TYR A 267 25.76 -12.55 -47.07
C TYR A 267 25.63 -11.04 -46.85
N THR A 268 24.48 -10.50 -47.27
CA THR A 268 24.10 -9.11 -46.94
C THR A 268 23.71 -8.99 -45.47
N GLN A 269 23.82 -7.79 -44.92
CA GLN A 269 23.45 -7.51 -43.52
C GLN A 269 21.99 -7.85 -43.22
N LYS A 270 21.10 -7.74 -44.23
CA LYS A 270 19.70 -8.13 -44.13
C LYS A 270 19.55 -9.65 -43.93
N GLN A 271 20.19 -10.45 -44.79
CA GLN A 271 20.19 -11.91 -44.71
C GLN A 271 20.82 -12.40 -43.39
N ILE A 272 21.92 -11.79 -42.97
CA ILE A 272 22.55 -12.11 -41.67
C ILE A 272 21.59 -11.79 -40.52
N GLY A 273 20.87 -10.67 -40.60
CA GLY A 273 19.85 -10.29 -39.62
C GLY A 273 18.73 -11.32 -39.52
N GLU A 274 18.20 -11.77 -40.65
CA GLU A 274 17.16 -12.82 -40.74
C GLU A 274 17.64 -14.14 -40.12
N ILE A 275 18.86 -14.59 -40.44
CA ILE A 275 19.45 -15.83 -39.88
C ILE A 275 19.69 -15.71 -38.36
N MET A 276 20.13 -14.53 -37.89
CA MET A 276 20.50 -14.31 -36.49
C MET A 276 19.31 -13.88 -35.61
N GLY A 277 18.14 -13.59 -36.21
CA GLY A 277 16.99 -13.00 -35.52
C GLY A 277 17.26 -11.58 -35.00
N ARG A 278 18.06 -10.80 -35.73
CA ARG A 278 18.55 -9.45 -35.37
C ARG A 278 18.22 -8.45 -36.49
N SER A 279 18.12 -7.16 -36.19
CA SER A 279 17.91 -6.15 -37.25
C SER A 279 19.17 -5.96 -38.10
N ALA A 280 18.99 -5.66 -39.40
CA ALA A 280 20.09 -5.38 -40.31
C ALA A 280 21.00 -4.23 -39.82
N ARG A 281 20.40 -3.21 -39.19
CA ARG A 281 21.13 -2.08 -38.57
C ARG A 281 22.00 -2.53 -37.38
N SER A 282 21.52 -3.50 -36.60
CA SER A 282 22.28 -4.07 -35.48
C SER A 282 23.51 -4.83 -36.00
N ILE A 283 23.34 -5.64 -37.05
CA ILE A 283 24.44 -6.34 -37.72
C ILE A 283 25.47 -5.35 -38.28
N GLN A 284 25.02 -4.32 -39.00
CA GLN A 284 25.89 -3.28 -39.55
C GLN A 284 26.72 -2.59 -38.44
N SER A 285 26.05 -2.13 -37.38
CA SER A 285 26.70 -1.46 -36.26
C SER A 285 27.71 -2.37 -35.56
N ARG A 286 27.42 -3.68 -35.46
CA ARG A 286 28.34 -4.65 -34.85
C ARG A 286 29.55 -4.91 -35.74
N LEU A 287 29.36 -5.09 -37.05
CA LEU A 287 30.44 -5.22 -38.03
C LEU A 287 31.40 -4.03 -37.98
N ASP A 288 30.86 -2.80 -37.90
CA ASP A 288 31.68 -1.59 -37.83
C ASP A 288 32.51 -1.52 -36.55
N ARG A 289 31.99 -2.01 -35.42
CA ARG A 289 32.77 -2.16 -34.18
C ARG A 289 33.88 -3.20 -34.34
N LEU A 290 33.56 -4.40 -34.84
CA LEU A 290 34.53 -5.48 -35.04
C LEU A 290 35.68 -5.06 -35.98
N ARG A 291 35.38 -4.32 -37.04
CA ARG A 291 36.39 -3.75 -37.96
C ARG A 291 37.35 -2.80 -37.25
N ARG A 292 36.85 -1.96 -36.34
CA ARG A 292 37.69 -1.04 -35.54
C ARG A 292 38.59 -1.82 -34.59
N THR A 293 38.05 -2.82 -33.89
CA THR A 293 38.82 -3.64 -32.95
C THR A 293 39.95 -4.39 -33.64
N LYS A 294 39.68 -5.02 -34.79
CA LYS A 294 40.70 -5.76 -35.57
C LYS A 294 41.73 -4.87 -36.27
N LYS A 295 41.43 -3.60 -36.54
CA LYS A 295 42.42 -2.64 -37.06
C LYS A 295 43.36 -2.11 -35.97
N ALA A 296 42.95 -2.20 -34.70
CA ALA A 296 43.70 -1.75 -33.54
C ALA A 296 44.48 -2.89 -32.85
N SER A 297 44.33 -4.13 -33.34
CA SER A 297 45.06 -5.33 -32.91
C SER A 297 46.15 -5.64 -33.94
#